data_AF-A0A1Y0BML1-F1
#
_entry.id   AF-A0A1Y0BML1-F1
#
_cell.length_a   1.000
_cell.length_b   1.000
_cell.length_c   1.000
_cell.angle_alpha   90.00
_cell.angle_beta   90.00
_cell.angle_gamma   90.00
#
_symmetry.space_group_name_H-M   'P 1'
#
loop_
_entity.id
_entity.type
_entity.pdbx_description
1 polymer ?
#
loop_
_entity_poly.entity_id
_entity_poly.type
_entity_poly.pdbx_seq_one_letter_code
_entity_poly.pdbx_strand_id
1 'polypeptide(L)'
;MIQKISLAKILRALATTIEGMADEDVELLLAGKGKLTFTPAEKQKNANVEPSADHAALMSRLNDCKDRDEARQVLLSVATKDALMSLAKGQKLYVAKNDRREDIENKIIEFVIGAKLRTEAIQTLNLKGGGNQTDG
;
A
#
# COMPACT_ATOMS: atom_id res chain seq x y z
N MET A 1 -14.15 -38.75 -11.89
CA MET A 1 -15.40 -38.05 -12.21
C MET A 1 -15.38 -36.70 -11.50
N ILE A 2 -15.24 -35.59 -12.24
CA ILE A 2 -15.22 -34.24 -11.63
C ILE A 2 -16.62 -34.00 -11.06
N GLN A 3 -16.73 -33.85 -9.74
CA GLN A 3 -18.02 -33.55 -9.12
C GLN A 3 -18.48 -32.16 -9.55
N LYS A 4 -19.79 -31.97 -9.79
CA LYS A 4 -20.37 -30.68 -10.23
C LYS A 4 -19.94 -29.51 -9.34
N ILE A 5 -19.77 -29.77 -8.04
CA ILE A 5 -19.27 -28.81 -7.05
C ILE A 5 -17.82 -28.37 -7.33
N SER A 6 -16.96 -29.30 -7.75
CA SER A 6 -15.56 -29.01 -8.09
C SER A 6 -15.45 -28.17 -9.36
N LEU A 7 -16.29 -28.44 -10.37
CA LEU A 7 -16.35 -27.63 -11.59
C LEU A 7 -16.80 -26.19 -11.27
N ALA A 8 -17.84 -26.04 -10.45
CA ALA A 8 -18.31 -24.72 -10.02
C ALA A 8 -17.24 -23.93 -9.26
N LYS A 9 -16.43 -24.59 -8.44
CA LYS A 9 -15.29 -23.96 -7.75
C LYS A 9 -14.21 -23.48 -8.73
N ILE A 10 -13.87 -24.29 -9.73
CA ILE A 10 -12.89 -23.94 -10.76
C ILE A 10 -13.37 -22.74 -11.58
N LEU A 11 -14.62 -22.76 -12.03
CA LEU A 11 -15.20 -21.66 -12.81
C LEU A 11 -15.24 -20.35 -11.99
N ARG A 12 -15.56 -20.44 -10.70
CA ARG A 12 -15.53 -19.27 -9.82
C ARG A 12 -14.12 -18.74 -9.61
N ALA A 13 -13.13 -19.62 -9.43
CA ALA A 13 -11.73 -19.22 -9.32
C ALA A 13 -11.22 -18.54 -10.61
N LEU A 14 -11.64 -19.04 -11.78
CA LEU A 14 -11.34 -18.43 -13.07
C LEU A 14 -11.96 -17.03 -13.18
N ALA A 15 -13.24 -16.89 -12.82
CA ALA A 15 -13.94 -15.60 -12.86
C ALA A 15 -13.26 -14.56 -11.96
N THR A 16 -12.98 -14.90 -10.70
CA THR A 16 -12.27 -14.02 -9.77
C THR A 16 -10.85 -13.67 -10.26
N THR A 17 -10.19 -14.59 -10.96
CA THR A 17 -8.87 -14.31 -11.56
C THR A 17 -9.00 -13.27 -12.68
N ILE A 18 -9.98 -13.41 -13.56
CA ILE A 18 -10.23 -12.50 -14.68
C ILE A 18 -10.67 -11.11 -14.16
N GLU A 19 -11.53 -11.06 -13.14
CA GLU A 19 -11.97 -9.82 -12.48
C GLU A 19 -10.81 -9.03 -11.86
N GLY A 20 -9.72 -9.71 -11.49
CA GLY A 20 -8.51 -9.08 -10.92
C GLY A 20 -7.43 -8.73 -11.93
N MET A 21 -7.63 -9.00 -13.23
CA MET A 21 -6.66 -8.65 -14.28
C MET A 21 -6.85 -7.20 -14.74
N ALA A 22 -5.78 -6.58 -15.24
CA ALA A 22 -5.88 -5.29 -15.93
C ALA A 22 -6.63 -5.46 -17.26
N ASP A 23 -7.37 -4.44 -17.67
CA ASP A 23 -8.17 -4.46 -18.90
C ASP A 23 -7.32 -4.80 -20.14
N GLU A 24 -6.09 -4.29 -20.20
CA GLU A 24 -5.14 -4.56 -21.29
C GLU A 24 -4.74 -6.05 -21.37
N ASP A 25 -4.57 -6.71 -20.22
CA ASP A 25 -4.24 -8.13 -20.15
C ASP A 25 -5.44 -9.00 -20.57
N VAL A 26 -6.66 -8.56 -20.22
CA VAL A 26 -7.90 -9.21 -20.67
C VAL A 26 -8.06 -9.10 -22.18
N GLU A 27 -7.79 -7.93 -22.77
CA GLU A 27 -7.81 -7.74 -24.22
C GLU A 27 -6.78 -8.63 -24.94
N LEU A 28 -5.56 -8.76 -24.40
CA LEU A 28 -4.55 -9.67 -24.92
C LEU A 28 -5.02 -11.13 -24.86
N LEU A 29 -5.71 -11.52 -23.79
CA LEU A 29 -6.27 -12.85 -23.64
C LEU A 29 -7.37 -13.12 -24.67
N LEU A 30 -8.29 -12.17 -24.86
CA LEU A 30 -9.38 -12.24 -25.84
C LEU A 30 -8.87 -12.27 -27.29
N ALA A 31 -7.80 -11.53 -27.56
CA ALA A 31 -7.13 -11.52 -28.87
C ALA A 31 -6.31 -12.80 -29.16
N GLY A 32 -6.27 -13.76 -28.23
CA GLY A 32 -5.49 -14.99 -28.36
C GLY A 32 -3.98 -14.79 -28.25
N LYS A 33 -3.54 -13.61 -27.78
CA LYS A 33 -2.12 -13.26 -27.58
C LYS A 33 -1.64 -13.54 -26.15
N GLY A 34 -2.57 -13.71 -25.21
CA GLY A 34 -2.32 -14.11 -23.83
C GLY A 34 -2.58 -15.60 -23.57
N LYS A 35 -2.00 -16.13 -22.50
CA LYS A 35 -2.23 -17.51 -22.04
C LYS A 35 -2.40 -17.55 -20.52
N LEU A 36 -3.36 -18.33 -20.03
CA LEU A 36 -3.50 -18.63 -18.60
C LEU A 36 -2.71 -19.89 -18.27
N THR A 37 -1.81 -19.79 -17.29
CA THR A 37 -1.01 -20.93 -16.81
C THR A 37 -1.33 -21.17 -15.34
N PHE A 38 -1.72 -22.40 -15.00
CA PHE A 38 -1.91 -22.79 -13.61
C PHE A 38 -0.56 -23.17 -12.98
N THR A 39 -0.18 -22.49 -11.92
CA THR A 39 0.99 -22.85 -11.10
C THR A 39 0.53 -23.25 -9.70
N PRO A 40 0.91 -24.45 -9.21
CA PRO A 40 0.61 -24.87 -7.84
C PRO A 40 1.14 -23.82 -6.85
N ALA A 41 0.32 -23.47 -5.85
CA ALA A 41 0.71 -22.48 -4.85
C ALA A 41 1.73 -23.08 -3.86
N GLU A 42 2.97 -23.25 -4.28
CA GLU A 42 4.10 -23.14 -3.36
C GLU A 42 4.32 -21.65 -3.12
N LYS A 43 4.04 -21.18 -1.89
CA LYS A 43 4.22 -19.80 -1.38
C LYS A 43 4.41 -18.78 -2.50
N GLN A 44 3.30 -18.29 -3.06
CA GLN A 44 3.30 -17.32 -4.15
C GLN A 44 4.23 -16.14 -3.82
N LYS A 45 5.33 -16.11 -4.56
CA LYS A 45 6.21 -14.96 -4.71
C LYS A 45 5.75 -14.27 -5.99
N ASN A 46 5.25 -13.05 -5.85
CA ASN A 46 5.03 -12.08 -6.93
C ASN A 46 4.02 -12.49 -8.01
N ALA A 47 2.74 -12.21 -7.77
CA ALA A 47 1.86 -11.73 -8.83
C ALA A 47 1.63 -10.24 -8.55
N ASN A 48 1.81 -9.39 -9.56
CA ASN A 48 1.45 -7.98 -9.53
C ASN A 48 -0.05 -7.88 -9.19
N VAL A 49 -0.37 -7.75 -7.91
CA VAL A 49 -1.62 -7.16 -7.48
C VAL A 49 -1.38 -5.67 -7.64
N GLU A 50 -1.92 -5.08 -8.69
CA GLU A 50 -2.17 -3.64 -8.74
C GLU A 50 -3.23 -3.33 -7.67
N PRO A 51 -2.91 -2.60 -6.58
CA PRO A 51 -3.87 -2.17 -5.58
C PRO A 51 -4.07 -0.66 -5.78
N SER A 52 -4.37 -0.23 -7.01
CA SER A 52 -4.53 1.20 -7.31
C SER A 52 -5.62 1.84 -6.43
N ALA A 53 -6.75 1.16 -6.24
CA ALA A 53 -7.85 1.66 -5.41
C ALA A 53 -7.55 1.61 -3.88
N ASP A 54 -6.85 0.59 -3.41
CA ASP A 54 -6.56 0.42 -1.97
C ASP A 54 -5.42 1.34 -1.52
N HIS A 55 -4.42 1.57 -2.39
CA HIS A 55 -3.32 2.50 -2.12
C HIS A 55 -3.82 3.94 -1.97
N ALA A 56 -4.72 4.40 -2.85
CA ALA A 56 -5.26 5.76 -2.76
C ALA A 56 -6.04 5.97 -1.45
N ALA A 57 -6.87 5.01 -1.06
CA ALA A 57 -7.61 5.06 0.20
C ALA A 57 -6.68 5.02 1.43
N LEU A 58 -5.66 4.15 1.40
CA LEU A 58 -4.68 4.05 2.47
C LEU A 58 -3.86 5.35 2.62
N MET A 59 -3.51 5.98 1.50
CA MET A 59 -2.82 7.27 1.50
C MET A 59 -3.70 8.42 2.02
N SER A 60 -4.98 8.43 1.70
CA SER A 60 -5.92 9.39 2.29
C SER A 60 -5.94 9.25 3.80
N ARG A 61 -6.06 8.01 4.31
CA ARG A 61 -6.04 7.73 5.75
C ARG A 61 -4.72 8.15 6.41
N LEU A 62 -3.58 7.94 5.72
CA LEU A 62 -2.27 8.36 6.22
C LEU A 62 -2.14 9.88 6.30
N ASN A 63 -2.64 10.63 5.31
CA ASN A 63 -2.64 12.10 5.32
C ASN A 63 -3.47 12.69 6.47
N ASP A 64 -4.54 12.00 6.86
CA ASP A 64 -5.45 12.43 7.91
C ASP A 64 -4.91 12.14 9.33
N CYS A 65 -3.83 11.37 9.46
CA CYS A 65 -3.21 11.07 10.75
C CYS A 65 -2.66 12.34 11.43
N LYS A 66 -2.78 12.38 12.76
CA LYS A 66 -2.33 13.50 13.61
C LYS A 66 -0.96 13.25 14.22
N ASP A 67 -0.56 12.00 14.32
CA ASP A 67 0.75 11.61 14.83
C ASP A 67 1.32 10.39 14.11
N ARG A 68 2.57 10.06 14.44
CA ARG A 68 3.30 8.95 13.83
C ARG A 68 2.77 7.59 14.27
N ASP A 69 2.15 7.48 15.45
CA ASP A 69 1.65 6.21 15.97
C ASP A 69 0.32 5.82 15.30
N GLU A 70 -0.58 6.78 15.08
CA GLU A 70 -1.78 6.62 14.24
C GLU A 70 -1.39 6.17 12.83
N ALA A 71 -0.38 6.79 12.22
CA ALA A 71 0.09 6.40 10.90
C ALA A 71 0.66 4.97 10.86
N ARG A 72 1.35 4.53 11.92
CA ARG A 72 1.77 3.13 12.07
C ARG A 72 0.58 2.18 12.14
N GLN A 73 -0.48 2.54 12.88
CA GLN A 73 -1.69 1.71 12.94
C GLN A 73 -2.36 1.56 11.58
N VAL A 74 -2.35 2.61 10.75
CA VAL A 74 -2.84 2.53 9.37
C VAL A 74 -1.96 1.59 8.52
N LEU A 75 -0.63 1.61 8.69
CA LEU A 75 0.27 0.72 7.96
C LEU A 75 0.25 -0.73 8.44
N LEU A 76 -0.16 -1.00 9.69
CA LEU A 76 -0.35 -2.36 10.21
C LEU A 76 -1.44 -3.13 9.45
N SER A 77 -2.42 -2.45 8.84
CA SER A 77 -3.41 -3.12 7.99
C SER A 77 -2.83 -3.64 6.68
N VAL A 78 -1.62 -3.21 6.29
CA VAL A 78 -0.91 -3.72 5.12
C VAL A 78 -0.24 -5.05 5.47
N ALA A 79 -0.78 -6.17 4.98
CA ALA A 79 -0.39 -7.50 5.44
C ALA A 79 1.08 -7.90 5.15
N THR A 80 1.68 -7.38 4.08
CA THR A 80 3.00 -7.84 3.61
C THR A 80 4.00 -6.71 3.40
N LYS A 81 5.30 -7.03 3.55
CA LYS A 81 6.41 -6.12 3.23
C LYS A 81 6.37 -5.70 1.75
N ASP A 82 6.03 -6.64 0.86
CA ASP A 82 5.98 -6.36 -0.58
C ASP A 82 4.89 -5.36 -0.94
N ALA A 83 3.73 -5.41 -0.26
CA ALA A 83 2.67 -4.42 -0.42
C ALA A 83 3.12 -3.03 0.07
N LEU A 84 3.85 -2.94 1.20
CA LEU A 84 4.45 -1.67 1.65
C LEU A 84 5.47 -1.11 0.66
N MET A 85 6.30 -1.97 0.06
CA MET A 85 7.24 -1.55 -1.00
C MET A 85 6.49 -1.04 -2.24
N SER A 86 5.40 -1.70 -2.61
CA SER A 86 4.55 -1.29 -3.74
C SER A 86 3.91 0.08 -3.48
N LEU A 87 3.37 0.29 -2.28
CA LEU A 87 2.83 1.58 -1.83
C LEU A 87 3.88 2.69 -1.90
N ALA A 88 5.08 2.45 -1.36
CA ALA A 88 6.18 3.41 -1.41
C ALA A 88 6.59 3.75 -2.86
N LYS A 89 6.69 2.74 -3.72
CA LYS A 89 7.01 2.93 -5.14
C LYS A 89 5.96 3.77 -5.86
N GLY A 90 4.67 3.56 -5.56
CA GLY A 90 3.57 4.39 -6.09
C GLY A 90 3.70 5.87 -5.73
N GLN A 91 4.30 6.17 -4.57
CA GLN A 91 4.57 7.53 -4.11
C GLN A 91 5.93 8.09 -4.57
N LYS A 92 6.64 7.38 -5.47
CA LYS A 92 8.01 7.71 -5.91
C LYS A 92 9.01 7.77 -4.74
N LEU A 93 8.73 7.06 -3.64
CA LEU A 93 9.60 6.94 -2.49
C LEU A 93 10.60 5.80 -2.71
N TYR A 94 11.89 6.08 -2.53
CA TYR A 94 12.93 5.07 -2.65
C TYR A 94 12.94 4.13 -1.43
N VAL A 95 12.87 2.83 -1.70
CA VAL A 95 12.98 1.75 -0.71
C VAL A 95 14.04 0.77 -1.17
N ALA A 96 15.00 0.45 -0.30
CA ALA A 96 16.04 -0.52 -0.58
C ALA A 96 15.51 -1.93 -0.35
N LYS A 97 15.98 -2.90 -1.15
CA LYS A 97 15.54 -4.31 -1.06
C LYS A 97 15.76 -4.91 0.34
N ASN A 98 16.81 -4.48 1.02
CA ASN A 98 17.21 -4.98 2.34
C ASN A 98 16.54 -4.22 3.51
N ASP A 99 15.74 -3.19 3.23
CA ASP A 99 15.00 -2.49 4.28
C ASP A 99 14.08 -3.46 5.02
N ARG A 100 14.03 -3.37 6.35
CA ARG A 100 13.06 -4.11 7.14
C ARG A 100 11.69 -3.47 6.97
N ARG A 101 10.64 -4.21 7.35
CA ARG A 101 9.27 -3.70 7.31
C ARG A 101 9.15 -2.35 8.03
N GLU A 102 9.67 -2.26 9.24
CA GLU A 102 9.66 -1.04 10.07
C GLU A 102 10.39 0.13 9.39
N ASP A 103 11.50 -0.13 8.70
CA ASP A 103 12.25 0.90 7.97
C ASP A 103 11.41 1.50 6.83
N ILE A 104 10.66 0.63 6.13
CA ILE A 104 9.76 1.04 5.04
C ILE A 104 8.59 1.85 5.59
N GLU A 105 7.99 1.40 6.69
CA GLU A 105 6.91 2.11 7.37
C GLU A 105 7.37 3.51 7.82
N ASN A 106 8.53 3.61 8.47
CA ASN A 106 9.08 4.89 8.90
C ASN A 106 9.34 5.84 7.73
N LYS A 107 9.85 5.32 6.59
CA LYS A 107 10.08 6.12 5.38
C LYS A 107 8.77 6.64 4.80
N ILE A 108 7.72 5.80 4.74
CA ILE A 108 6.40 6.21 4.24
C ILE A 108 5.81 7.29 5.17
N ILE A 109 5.84 7.08 6.49
CA ILE A 109 5.29 8.03 7.46
C ILE A 109 5.99 9.39 7.35
N GLU A 110 7.33 9.41 7.30
CA GLU A 110 8.07 10.67 7.18
C GLU A 110 7.79 11.39 5.85
N PHE A 111 7.61 10.62 4.77
CA PHE A 111 7.26 11.20 3.47
C PHE A 111 5.85 11.82 3.46
N VAL A 112 4.87 11.15 4.06
CA VAL A 112 3.46 11.55 3.99
C VAL A 112 3.11 12.65 4.99
N ILE A 113 3.43 12.45 6.28
CA ILE A 113 3.02 13.38 7.35
C ILE A 113 4.19 14.10 8.03
N GLY A 114 5.44 13.74 7.72
CA GLY A 114 6.61 14.31 8.40
C GLY A 114 6.73 15.84 8.26
N ALA A 115 6.38 16.39 7.09
CA ALA A 115 6.38 17.82 6.86
C ALA A 115 5.32 18.55 7.72
N LYS A 116 4.09 18.04 7.75
CA LYS A 116 2.97 18.56 8.54
C LYS A 116 3.31 18.60 10.03
N LEU A 117 3.79 17.48 10.58
CA LEU A 117 4.16 17.37 12.00
C LEU A 117 5.29 18.33 12.38
N ARG A 118 6.27 18.54 11.49
CA ARG A 118 7.35 19.52 11.72
C ARG A 118 6.82 20.95 11.75
N THR A 119 5.92 21.31 10.83
CA THR A 119 5.30 22.64 10.80
C THR A 119 4.50 22.91 12.07
N GLU A 120 3.67 21.96 12.51
CA GLU A 120 2.89 22.07 13.75
C GLU A 120 3.78 22.20 14.99
N ALA A 121 4.86 21.42 15.07
CA ALA A 121 5.83 21.50 16.16
C ALA A 121 6.51 22.88 16.23
N ILE A 122 6.90 23.45 15.08
CA ILE A 122 7.51 24.79 15.00
C ILE A 122 6.51 25.88 15.43
N GLN A 123 5.26 25.82 14.96
CA GLN A 123 4.23 26.77 15.36
C GLN A 123 3.99 26.74 16.87
N THR A 124 3.89 25.54 17.45
CA THR A 124 3.69 25.35 18.89
C THR A 124 4.87 25.88 19.70
N LEU A 125 6.11 25.69 19.22
CA LEU A 125 7.32 26.23 19.84
C LEU A 125 7.34 27.78 19.81
N ASN A 126 6.99 28.40 18.69
CA ASN A 126 6.96 29.86 18.56
C ASN A 126 5.89 30.50 19.46
N LEU A 127 4.71 29.85 19.61
CA LEU A 127 3.66 30.28 20.53
C LEU A 127 4.09 30.19 22.01
N LYS A 128 4.94 29.23 22.35
CA LYS A 128 5.42 29.03 23.73
C LYS A 128 6.69 29.85 24.06
N GLY A 129 7.47 30.24 23.04
CA GLY A 129 8.68 31.04 23.18
C GLY A 129 8.46 32.56 23.20
N GLY A 130 7.30 33.06 22.75
CA GLY A 130 6.99 34.50 22.69
C GLY A 130 6.47 35.14 23.98
N GLY A 131 6.41 34.38 25.10
CA GLY A 131 5.73 34.82 26.33
C GLY A 131 6.62 35.43 27.43
N ASN A 132 7.94 35.54 27.24
CA ASN A 132 8.84 36.08 28.27
C ASN A 132 9.80 37.13 27.68
N GLN A 133 9.27 38.29 27.36
CA GLN A 133 10.03 39.54 27.26
C GLN A 133 9.06 40.72 27.40
N THR A 134 8.72 41.04 28.65
CA THR A 134 8.47 42.43 29.05
C THR A 134 9.24 42.64 30.35
N ASP A 135 10.35 43.35 30.17
CA ASP A 135 11.29 43.85 31.17
C ASP A 135 10.64 44.78 32.21
N GLY A 136 11.32 44.89 33.36
CA GLY A 136 11.53 46.18 34.04
C GLY A 136 10.48 46.63 35.05
#